data_AF-A0A7W0U9Y1-F1
#
_entry.id   AF-A0A7W0U9Y1-F1
#
_cell.length_a   1.000
_cell.length_b   1.000
_cell.length_c   1.000
_cell.angle_alpha   90.00
_cell.angle_beta   90.00
_cell.angle_gamma   90.00
#
_symmetry.space_group_name_H-M   'P 1'
#
loop_
_entity.id
_entity.type
_entity.pdbx_description
1 polymer ?
#
loop_
_entity_poly.entity_id
_entity_poly.type
_entity_poly.pdbx_seq_one_letter_code
_entity_poly.pdbx_strand_id
1 'polypeptide(L)'
;MVSPFASLAATFVVLGLAGCSTGVAEADRAIFVNACAATAGATEPDCGCAYDELNRRGSERLLADTLDELRNGRVPARVTRAVARCSTQG
;
A
#
# COMPACT_ATOMS: atom_id res chain seq x y z
N MET A 1 -35.07 -35.22 16.18
CA MET A 1 -34.24 -34.05 16.51
C MET A 1 -33.13 -34.00 15.45
N VAL A 2 -33.24 -33.06 14.51
CA VAL A 2 -32.30 -32.90 13.38
C VAL A 2 -31.29 -31.83 13.75
N SER A 3 -30.02 -32.18 13.75
CA SER A 3 -28.91 -31.24 13.66
C SER A 3 -28.52 -31.08 12.19
N PRO A 4 -28.35 -29.85 11.69
CA PRO A 4 -27.50 -29.59 10.54
C PRO A 4 -26.38 -28.63 10.94
N PHE A 5 -25.23 -29.18 11.33
CA PHE A 5 -23.98 -28.42 11.37
C PHE A 5 -23.26 -28.58 10.04
N ALA A 6 -22.69 -27.46 9.58
CA ALA A 6 -21.62 -27.34 8.59
C ALA A 6 -21.99 -27.48 7.09
N SER A 7 -22.56 -26.42 6.54
CA SER A 7 -22.21 -25.98 5.18
C SER A 7 -21.56 -24.60 5.28
N LEU A 8 -20.26 -24.56 5.61
CA LEU A 8 -19.39 -23.44 5.29
C LEU A 8 -19.08 -23.51 3.79
N ALA A 9 -20.07 -23.17 2.96
CA ALA A 9 -19.84 -22.93 1.55
C ALA A 9 -19.18 -21.55 1.45
N ALA A 10 -17.88 -21.57 1.15
CA ALA A 10 -17.09 -20.40 0.82
C ALA A 10 -17.80 -19.60 -0.27
N THR A 11 -18.41 -18.49 0.11
CA THR A 11 -18.84 -17.48 -0.86
C THR A 11 -17.57 -16.80 -1.36
N PHE A 12 -17.03 -17.33 -2.46
CA PHE A 12 -16.01 -16.67 -3.25
C PHE A 12 -16.52 -15.26 -3.56
N VAL A 13 -15.84 -14.28 -2.99
CA VAL A 13 -16.06 -12.86 -3.22
C VAL A 13 -15.74 -12.59 -4.69
N VAL A 14 -16.74 -12.73 -5.56
CA VAL A 14 -16.71 -12.19 -6.92
C VAL A 14 -17.15 -10.74 -6.80
N LEU A 15 -16.24 -9.90 -6.31
CA LEU A 15 -16.33 -8.45 -6.46
C LEU A 15 -15.28 -8.04 -7.49
N GLY A 16 -15.77 -7.85 -8.72
CA GLY A 16 -15.24 -6.80 -9.58
C GLY A 16 -14.64 -7.25 -10.90
N LEU A 17 -15.16 -6.68 -11.97
CA LEU A 17 -14.49 -6.61 -13.27
C LEU A 17 -14.63 -5.23 -13.94
N ALA A 18 -15.13 -4.20 -13.24
CA ALA A 18 -15.24 -2.84 -13.80
C ALA A 18 -14.70 -1.72 -12.87
N GLY A 19 -14.16 -2.05 -11.70
CA GLY A 19 -13.63 -1.06 -10.74
C GLY A 19 -12.50 -1.58 -9.85
N CYS A 20 -11.87 -2.70 -10.21
CA CYS A 20 -10.82 -3.33 -9.39
C CYS A 20 -9.50 -2.56 -9.39
N SER A 21 -9.17 -1.88 -10.49
CA SER A 21 -7.86 -1.23 -10.63
C SER A 21 -7.71 -0.01 -9.72
N THR A 22 -8.79 0.74 -9.50
CA THR A 22 -8.79 1.89 -8.58
C THR A 22 -8.70 1.45 -7.13
N GLY A 23 -9.46 0.42 -6.72
CA GLY A 23 -9.43 -0.08 -5.34
C GLY A 23 -8.09 -0.67 -4.91
N VAL A 24 -7.36 -1.32 -5.82
CA VAL A 24 -6.03 -1.89 -5.52
C VAL A 24 -4.98 -0.79 -5.33
N ALA A 25 -4.95 0.21 -6.23
CA ALA A 25 -4.00 1.31 -6.14
C ALA A 25 -4.21 2.17 -4.87
N GLU A 26 -5.46 2.30 -4.43
CA GLU A 26 -5.82 3.05 -3.22
C GLU A 26 -5.47 2.28 -1.93
N ALA A 27 -5.65 0.95 -1.95
CA ALA A 27 -5.21 0.07 -0.87
C ALA A 27 -3.67 0.05 -0.73
N ASP A 28 -2.95 -0.06 -1.84
CA ASP A 28 -1.48 -0.02 -1.84
C ASP A 28 -0.93 1.32 -1.33
N ARG A 29 -1.60 2.43 -1.69
CA ARG A 29 -1.27 3.76 -1.17
C ARG A 29 -1.43 3.83 0.34
N ALA A 30 -2.56 3.36 0.88
CA ALA A 30 -2.80 3.38 2.32
C ALA A 30 -1.78 2.53 3.10
N ILE A 31 -1.44 1.35 2.57
CA ILE A 31 -0.43 0.46 3.17
C ILE A 31 0.95 1.13 3.16
N PHE A 32 1.34 1.72 2.03
CA PHE A 32 2.62 2.42 1.90
C PHE A 32 2.72 3.57 2.90
N VAL A 33 1.69 4.42 2.99
CA VAL A 33 1.68 5.60 3.86
C VAL A 33 1.83 5.20 5.32
N ASN A 34 1.05 4.22 5.77
CA ASN A 34 1.12 3.73 7.15
C ASN A 34 2.50 3.13 7.46
N ALA A 35 3.02 2.25 6.59
CA ALA A 35 4.34 1.64 6.80
C ALA A 35 5.48 2.66 6.75
N CYS A 36 5.40 3.65 5.86
CA CYS A 36 6.34 4.76 5.75
C CYS A 36 6.31 5.63 7.02
N ALA A 37 5.14 6.02 7.50
CA ALA A 37 5.02 6.82 8.73
C ALA A 37 5.59 6.06 9.94
N ALA A 38 5.28 4.76 10.04
CA ALA A 38 5.76 3.91 11.13
C ALA A 38 7.28 3.68 11.11
N THR A 39 7.89 3.56 9.92
CA THR A 39 9.29 3.13 9.79
C THR A 39 10.26 4.29 9.55
N ALA A 40 9.85 5.26 8.72
CA ALA A 40 10.66 6.43 8.38
C ALA A 40 10.44 7.62 9.33
N GLY A 41 9.40 7.58 10.18
CA GLY A 41 9.08 8.67 11.12
C GLY A 41 8.63 9.96 10.42
N ALA A 42 8.14 9.86 9.19
CA ALA A 42 7.68 10.99 8.40
C ALA A 42 6.16 11.19 8.55
N THR A 43 5.68 12.38 8.17
CA THR A 43 4.24 12.65 8.24
C THR A 43 3.48 11.90 7.14
N GLU A 44 2.24 11.53 7.41
CA GLU A 44 1.35 10.89 6.42
C GLU A 44 1.26 11.65 5.08
N PRO A 45 1.14 13.01 5.05
CA PRO A 45 1.15 13.74 3.79
C PRO A 45 2.47 13.61 3.01
N ASP A 46 3.63 13.61 3.68
CA ASP A 46 4.93 13.42 3.02
C ASP A 46 5.06 12.00 2.43
N CYS A 47 4.62 11.00 3.18
CA CYS A 47 4.59 9.62 2.72
C CYS A 47 3.60 9.41 1.55
N GLY A 48 2.47 10.13 1.55
CA GLY A 48 1.52 10.12 0.43
C GLY A 48 2.11 10.70 -0.84
N CYS A 49 2.79 11.84 -0.73
CA CYS A 49 3.53 12.44 -1.84
C CYS A 49 4.65 11.51 -2.36
N ALA A 50 5.38 10.84 -1.46
CA ALA A 50 6.43 9.91 -1.83
C ALA A 50 5.89 8.70 -2.61
N TYR A 51 4.73 8.15 -2.20
CA TYR A 51 4.03 7.11 -2.95
C TYR A 51 3.67 7.58 -4.35
N ASP A 52 3.07 8.77 -4.47
CA ASP A 52 2.63 9.31 -5.76
C ASP A 52 3.82 9.63 -6.70
N GLU A 53 5.00 9.99 -6.16
CA GLU A 53 6.24 10.14 -6.93
C GLU A 53 6.77 8.77 -7.41
N LEU A 54 6.79 7.77 -6.54
CA LEU A 54 7.28 6.43 -6.85
C LEU A 54 6.35 5.70 -7.84
N ASN A 55 5.05 5.84 -7.67
CA ASN A 55 4.05 5.25 -8.56
C ASN A 55 4.11 5.88 -9.96
N ARG A 56 4.30 7.21 -10.06
CA ARG A 56 4.51 7.90 -11.35
C ARG A 56 5.78 7.46 -12.10
N ARG A 57 6.80 6.94 -11.41
CA ARG A 57 8.00 6.37 -12.03
C ARG A 57 7.75 5.01 -12.69
N GLY A 58 6.55 4.45 -12.56
CA GLY A 58 6.01 3.48 -13.52
C GLY A 58 6.56 2.06 -13.42
N SER A 59 6.92 1.59 -12.23
CA SER A 59 7.29 0.18 -12.04
C SER A 59 6.53 -0.41 -10.87
N GLU A 60 5.39 -1.06 -11.15
CA GLU A 60 4.59 -1.80 -10.14
C GLU A 60 5.47 -2.74 -9.33
N ARG A 61 6.43 -3.41 -9.98
CA ARG A 61 7.40 -4.29 -9.32
C ARG A 61 8.27 -3.56 -8.29
N LEU A 62 8.70 -2.35 -8.62
CA LEU A 62 9.50 -1.51 -7.72
C LEU A 62 8.66 -1.02 -6.54
N LEU A 63 7.38 -0.71 -6.77
CA LEU A 63 6.44 -0.35 -5.71
C LEU A 63 6.20 -1.54 -4.76
N ALA A 64 6.00 -2.74 -5.32
CA ALA A 64 5.83 -3.98 -4.57
C ALA A 64 7.08 -4.32 -3.72
N ASP A 65 8.28 -4.24 -4.30
CA ASP A 65 9.55 -4.44 -3.57
C ASP A 65 9.71 -3.40 -2.44
N THR A 66 9.31 -2.15 -2.70
CA THR A 66 9.35 -1.08 -1.68
C THR A 66 8.37 -1.34 -0.55
N LEU A 67 7.16 -1.79 -0.86
CA LEU A 67 6.15 -2.18 0.13
C LEU A 67 6.63 -3.35 0.98
N ASP A 68 7.26 -4.36 0.37
CA ASP A 68 7.83 -5.48 1.10
C ASP A 68 8.97 -5.03 2.04
N GLU A 69 9.90 -4.20 1.56
CA GLU A 69 10.97 -3.65 2.40
C GLU A 69 10.41 -2.86 3.60
N LEU A 70 9.42 -1.99 3.37
CA LEU A 70 8.77 -1.19 4.42
C LEU A 70 8.00 -2.06 5.42
N ARG A 71 7.30 -3.10 4.97
CA ARG A 71 6.62 -4.08 5.85
C ARG A 71 7.60 -4.83 6.75
N ASN A 72 8.82 -5.04 6.26
CA ASN A 72 9.92 -5.64 7.02
C ASN A 72 10.68 -4.61 7.89
N GLY A 73 10.17 -3.39 8.03
CA GLY A 73 10.78 -2.34 8.84
C GLY A 73 12.08 -1.75 8.26
N ARG A 74 12.32 -1.93 6.95
CA ARG A 74 13.46 -1.34 6.25
C ARG A 74 12.98 -0.16 5.44
N VAL A 75 13.63 1.00 5.59
CA VAL A 75 13.35 2.19 4.79
C VAL A 75 14.31 2.24 3.60
N PRO A 76 13.83 2.03 2.37
CA PRO A 76 14.69 2.06 1.20
C PRO A 76 15.16 3.50 0.94
N ALA A 77 16.42 3.69 0.51
CA ALA A 77 16.96 5.03 0.26
C ALA A 77 16.17 5.85 -0.79
N ARG A 78 15.38 5.17 -1.64
CA ARG A 78 14.44 5.79 -2.58
C ARG A 78 13.23 6.43 -1.87
N VAL A 79 12.70 5.78 -0.84
CA VAL A 79 11.62 6.30 0.00
C VAL A 79 12.11 7.48 0.80
N THR A 80 13.27 7.36 1.49
CA THR A 80 13.87 8.47 2.24
C THR A 80 14.09 9.71 1.37
N ARG A 81 14.59 9.52 0.13
CA ARG A 81 14.80 10.64 -0.82
C ARG A 81 13.51 11.23 -1.38
N ALA A 82 12.46 10.44 -1.52
CA ALA A 82 11.15 10.92 -1.95
C ALA A 82 10.49 11.72 -0.83
N VAL A 83 10.46 11.16 0.39
CA VAL A 83 9.97 11.81 1.61
C VAL A 83 10.68 13.14 1.85
N ALA A 84 12.02 13.17 1.83
CA ALA A 84 12.78 14.41 2.05
C ALA A 84 12.46 15.49 1.02
N ARG A 85 12.13 15.13 -0.23
CA ARG A 85 11.71 16.08 -1.26
C ARG A 85 10.26 16.54 -1.05
N CYS A 86 9.38 15.66 -0.59
CA CYS A 86 8.00 15.98 -0.28
C CYS A 86 7.90 16.91 0.94
N SER A 87 8.69 16.66 1.98
CA SER A 87 8.72 17.49 3.19
C SER A 87 9.27 18.91 2.96
N THR A 88 10.05 19.13 1.90
CA THR A 88 10.53 20.47 1.52
C THR A 88 9.56 21.22 0.59
N GLN A 89 8.54 20.55 0.08
CA GLN A 89 7.53 21.15 -0.82
C GLN A 89 6.23 21.52 -0.08
N GLY A 90 6.08 21.11 1.18
CA GLY A 90 4.93 21.39 2.04
C GLY A 90 5.06 22.67 2.86
#